data_AF-A0AA38I119-F1
#
_entry.id   AF-A0AA38I119-F1
#
_cell.length_a   1.000
_cell.length_b   1.000
_cell.length_c   1.000
_cell.angle_alpha   90.00
_cell.angle_beta   90.00
_cell.angle_gamma   90.00
#
_symmetry.space_group_name_H-M   'P 1'
#
loop_
_entity.id
_entity.type
_entity.pdbx_description
1 polymer ?
#
loop_
_entity_poly.entity_id
_entity_poly.type
_entity_poly.pdbx_seq_one_letter_code
_entity_poly.pdbx_strand_id
1 'polypeptide(L)'
;MKKEILTATEQQLSLATNEIFNSIAASEISTKLAISRNEDVISNSNVIAQFKAMEANTFGKLNAIKIHLISIDETEKSVKEQLIQTKNEMVDQMKALRESAELFFSQNEKQPEGPQSNLQIHFEKNQLKKTQEETVTEVQQFKTVPSDCRVIQKEGYNTCGTYRIQPKISLENFLVWCDMSTKGGGWTYVLNRFDGSQNFYLNWTHYKQGFGNFQENTGWIWIIFTN
;
A
#
# COMPACT_ATOMS: atom_id res chain seq x y z
N MET A 1 -84.07 -12.44 -46.76
CA MET A 1 -83.25 -13.34 -45.92
C MET A 1 -81.76 -13.36 -46.27
N LYS A 2 -81.26 -14.09 -47.30
CA LYS A 2 -79.79 -14.19 -47.54
C LYS A 2 -79.08 -12.86 -47.81
N LYS A 3 -79.70 -11.95 -48.57
CA LYS A 3 -79.13 -10.63 -48.90
C LYS A 3 -79.06 -9.70 -47.69
N GLU A 4 -80.08 -9.73 -46.83
CA GLU A 4 -80.12 -8.93 -45.60
C GLU A 4 -79.10 -9.41 -44.57
N ILE A 5 -78.94 -10.74 -44.44
CA ILE A 5 -77.91 -11.35 -43.60
C ILE A 5 -76.52 -10.93 -44.08
N LEU A 6 -76.27 -10.92 -45.40
CA LEU A 6 -74.98 -10.50 -45.97
C LEU A 6 -74.66 -9.03 -45.64
N THR A 7 -75.62 -8.12 -45.84
CA THR A 7 -75.45 -6.69 -45.48
C THR A 7 -75.26 -6.48 -43.97
N ALA A 8 -75.95 -7.24 -43.13
CA ALA A 8 -75.76 -7.16 -41.68
C ALA A 8 -74.37 -7.65 -41.27
N THR A 9 -73.87 -8.73 -41.89
CA THR A 9 -72.51 -9.22 -41.66
C THR A 9 -71.44 -8.25 -42.14
N GLU A 10 -71.64 -7.57 -43.28
CA GLU A 10 -70.72 -6.54 -43.79
C GLU A 10 -70.66 -5.32 -42.86
N GLN A 11 -71.79 -4.88 -42.31
CA GLN A 11 -71.84 -3.79 -41.33
C GLN A 11 -71.15 -4.17 -40.02
N GLN A 12 -71.39 -5.38 -39.51
CA GLN A 12 -70.71 -5.89 -38.30
C GLN A 12 -69.20 -6.03 -38.52
N LEU A 13 -68.79 -6.50 -39.69
CA LEU A 13 -67.38 -6.59 -40.06
C LEU A 13 -66.74 -5.20 -40.13
N SER A 14 -67.42 -4.23 -40.76
CA SER A 14 -66.94 -2.84 -40.83
C SER A 14 -66.80 -2.20 -39.46
N LEU A 15 -67.78 -2.41 -38.57
CA LEU A 15 -67.72 -1.91 -37.19
C LEU A 15 -66.54 -2.52 -36.43
N ALA A 16 -66.39 -3.85 -36.49
CA ALA A 16 -65.28 -4.55 -35.86
C ALA A 16 -63.91 -4.10 -36.41
N THR A 17 -63.80 -3.87 -37.72
CA THR A 17 -62.54 -3.36 -38.32
C THR A 17 -62.20 -1.95 -37.83
N ASN A 18 -63.20 -1.07 -37.67
CA ASN A 18 -63.00 0.29 -37.18
C ASN A 18 -62.60 0.30 -35.70
N GLU A 19 -63.21 -0.56 -34.88
CA GLU A 19 -62.83 -0.73 -33.47
C GLU A 19 -61.39 -1.21 -33.33
N ILE A 20 -60.98 -2.21 -34.13
CA ILE A 20 -59.60 -2.71 -34.16
C ILE A 20 -58.64 -1.59 -34.59
N PHE A 21 -58.95 -0.86 -35.66
CA PHE A 21 -58.10 0.23 -36.13
C PHE A 21 -57.90 1.32 -35.07
N ASN A 22 -58.99 1.73 -34.42
CA ASN A 22 -58.94 2.72 -33.34
C ASN A 22 -58.14 2.22 -32.13
N SER A 23 -58.27 0.94 -31.76
CA SER A 23 -57.49 0.33 -30.69
C SER A 23 -55.99 0.27 -31.01
N ILE A 24 -55.63 -0.04 -32.25
CA ILE A 24 -54.24 -0.06 -32.71
C ILE A 24 -53.65 1.35 -32.68
N ALA A 25 -54.38 2.34 -33.20
CA ALA A 25 -53.95 3.74 -33.19
C ALA A 25 -53.71 4.26 -31.76
N ALA A 26 -54.62 3.94 -30.82
CA ALA A 26 -54.46 4.31 -29.41
C ALA A 26 -53.26 3.62 -28.75
N SER A 27 -53.02 2.34 -29.08
CA SER A 27 -51.85 1.59 -28.61
C SER A 27 -50.55 2.18 -29.16
N GLU A 28 -50.51 2.57 -30.44
CA GLU A 28 -49.33 3.16 -31.08
C GLU A 28 -48.96 4.52 -30.48
N ILE A 29 -49.96 5.35 -30.19
CA ILE A 29 -49.75 6.63 -29.51
C ILE A 29 -49.19 6.40 -28.10
N SER A 30 -49.76 5.42 -27.38
CA SER A 30 -49.32 5.08 -26.02
C SER A 30 -47.89 4.55 -25.99
N THR A 31 -47.51 3.70 -26.94
CA THR A 31 -46.13 3.21 -27.05
C THR A 31 -45.16 4.31 -27.47
N LYS A 32 -45.52 5.18 -28.42
CA LYS A 32 -44.70 6.36 -28.79
C LYS A 32 -44.47 7.29 -27.61
N LEU A 33 -45.49 7.56 -26.80
CA LEU A 33 -45.36 8.37 -25.58
C LEU A 33 -44.49 7.70 -24.51
N ALA A 34 -44.60 6.37 -24.34
CA ALA A 34 -43.76 5.63 -23.41
C ALA A 34 -42.29 5.62 -23.85
N ILE A 35 -42.03 5.49 -25.15
CA ILE A 35 -40.67 5.55 -25.72
C ILE A 35 -40.08 6.94 -25.51
N SER A 36 -40.81 8.02 -25.85
CA SER A 36 -40.34 9.40 -25.66
C SER A 36 -40.02 9.71 -24.18
N ARG A 37 -40.85 9.27 -23.24
CA ARG A 37 -40.55 9.42 -21.80
C ARG A 37 -39.29 8.69 -21.36
N ASN A 38 -39.04 7.49 -21.92
CA ASN A 38 -37.83 6.73 -21.62
C ASN A 38 -36.59 7.39 -22.22
N GLU A 39 -36.68 7.97 -23.42
CA GLU A 39 -35.61 8.77 -24.03
C GLU A 39 -35.25 9.99 -23.18
N ASP A 40 -36.23 10.70 -22.61
CA ASP A 40 -36.00 11.83 -21.70
C ASP A 40 -35.32 11.41 -20.38
N VAL A 41 -35.63 10.23 -19.85
CA VAL A 41 -34.97 9.67 -18.66
C VAL A 41 -33.51 9.29 -18.97
N ILE A 42 -33.25 8.72 -20.14
CA ILE A 42 -31.90 8.38 -20.61
C ILE A 42 -31.09 9.66 -20.89
N SER A 43 -31.74 10.69 -21.42
CA SER A 43 -31.17 12.00 -21.74
C SER A 43 -31.36 13.02 -20.62
N ASN A 44 -31.45 12.60 -19.35
CA ASN A 44 -31.52 13.54 -18.24
C ASN A 44 -30.22 14.35 -18.19
N SER A 45 -30.24 15.47 -18.90
CA SER A 45 -29.08 16.29 -19.26
C SER A 45 -28.35 16.80 -18.03
N ASN A 46 -29.07 16.95 -16.91
CA ASN A 46 -28.51 17.32 -15.63
C ASN A 46 -27.63 16.23 -15.03
N VAL A 47 -28.06 14.96 -15.09
CA VAL A 47 -27.26 13.83 -14.56
C VAL A 47 -26.03 13.58 -15.42
N ILE A 48 -26.18 13.66 -16.75
CA ILE A 48 -25.04 13.53 -17.68
C ILE A 48 -24.06 14.69 -17.51
N ALA A 49 -24.55 15.92 -17.37
CA ALA A 49 -23.69 17.09 -17.11
C ALA A 49 -22.98 16.98 -15.76
N GLN A 50 -23.66 16.52 -14.71
CA GLN A 50 -23.06 16.26 -13.41
C GLN A 50 -21.99 15.17 -13.48
N PHE A 51 -22.25 14.07 -14.21
CA PHE A 51 -21.27 13.00 -14.41
C PHE A 51 -20.04 13.49 -15.18
N LYS A 52 -20.24 14.24 -16.27
CA LYS A 52 -19.13 14.85 -17.04
C LYS A 52 -18.31 15.84 -16.21
N ALA A 53 -18.97 16.67 -15.39
CA ALA A 53 -18.30 17.58 -14.47
C ALA A 53 -17.52 16.83 -13.38
N MET A 54 -18.09 15.74 -12.86
CA MET A 54 -17.43 14.85 -11.91
C MET A 54 -16.21 14.16 -12.53
N GLU A 55 -16.32 13.69 -13.76
CA GLU A 55 -15.24 13.07 -14.53
C GLU A 55 -14.10 14.06 -14.78
N ALA A 56 -14.40 15.28 -15.24
CA ALA A 56 -13.42 16.33 -15.44
C ALA A 56 -12.68 16.72 -14.14
N ASN A 57 -13.41 16.83 -13.02
CA ASN A 57 -12.82 17.10 -11.71
C ASN A 57 -11.89 15.95 -11.26
N THR A 58 -12.34 14.71 -11.43
CA THR A 58 -11.58 13.52 -11.08
C THR A 58 -10.30 13.40 -11.92
N PHE A 59 -10.39 13.69 -13.22
CA PHE A 59 -9.25 13.70 -14.12
C PHE A 59 -8.24 14.81 -13.77
N GLY A 60 -8.72 16.00 -13.42
CA GLY A 60 -7.86 17.10 -12.95
C GLY A 60 -7.06 16.71 -11.69
N LYS A 61 -7.73 16.09 -10.71
CA LYS A 61 -7.06 15.58 -9.49
C LYS A 61 -6.05 14.47 -9.81
N LEU A 62 -6.38 13.55 -10.71
CA LEU A 62 -5.48 12.47 -11.12
C LEU A 62 -4.20 13.01 -11.79
N ASN A 63 -4.33 14.02 -12.64
CA ASN A 63 -3.16 14.64 -13.28
C ASN A 63 -2.28 15.37 -12.28
N ALA A 64 -2.86 16.08 -11.31
CA ALA A 64 -2.09 16.70 -10.23
C ALA A 64 -1.32 15.65 -9.42
N ILE A 65 -1.95 14.52 -9.09
CA ILE A 65 -1.29 13.40 -8.40
C ILE A 65 -0.14 12.84 -9.24
N LYS A 66 -0.33 12.64 -10.56
CA LYS A 66 0.75 12.16 -11.45
C LYS A 66 1.94 13.11 -11.47
N ILE A 67 1.70 14.43 -11.52
CA ILE A 67 2.77 15.44 -11.47
C ILE A 67 3.53 15.35 -10.14
N HIS A 68 2.81 15.23 -9.01
CA HIS A 68 3.44 15.05 -7.71
C HIS A 68 4.26 13.76 -7.61
N LEU A 69 3.78 12.64 -8.16
CA LEU A 69 4.53 11.37 -8.15
C LEU A 69 5.84 11.47 -8.93
N ILE A 70 5.84 12.16 -10.08
CA ILE A 70 7.07 12.40 -10.86
C ILE A 70 8.06 13.22 -10.03
N SER A 71 7.59 14.29 -9.38
CA SER A 71 8.44 15.13 -8.53
C SER A 71 9.02 14.34 -7.35
N ILE A 72 8.23 13.45 -6.74
CA ILE A 72 8.71 12.59 -5.64
C ILE A 72 9.82 11.65 -6.12
N ASP A 73 9.66 11.00 -7.28
CA ASP A 73 10.67 10.10 -7.85
C ASP A 73 11.99 10.83 -8.15
N GLU A 74 11.92 12.06 -8.68
CA GLU A 74 13.08 12.92 -8.90
C GLU A 74 13.79 13.27 -7.59
N THR A 75 13.02 13.61 -6.54
CA THR A 75 13.60 13.91 -5.22
C THR A 75 14.24 12.68 -4.57
N GLU A 76 13.62 11.50 -4.70
CA GLU A 76 14.17 10.24 -4.17
C GLU A 76 15.51 9.92 -4.84
N LYS A 77 15.58 10.08 -6.16
CA LYS A 77 16.83 9.90 -6.92
C LYS A 77 17.92 10.85 -6.43
N SER A 78 17.58 12.14 -6.27
CA SER A 78 18.54 13.14 -5.79
C SER A 78 19.06 12.83 -4.39
N VAL A 79 18.18 12.45 -3.46
CA VAL A 79 18.56 12.08 -2.09
C VAL A 79 19.45 10.84 -2.07
N LYS A 80 19.17 9.84 -2.90
CA LYS A 80 20.02 8.64 -3.02
C LYS A 80 21.42 8.99 -3.53
N GLU A 81 21.52 9.85 -4.53
CA GLU A 81 22.80 10.31 -5.07
C GLU A 81 23.61 11.07 -4.01
N GLN A 82 22.95 11.96 -3.24
CA GLN A 82 23.59 12.64 -2.10
C GLN A 82 24.08 11.66 -1.04
N LEU A 83 23.27 10.67 -0.67
CA LEU A 83 23.65 9.67 0.34
C LEU A 83 24.87 8.84 -0.12
N ILE A 84 24.90 8.45 -1.39
CA ILE A 84 26.05 7.74 -1.98
C ILE A 84 27.30 8.63 -1.94
N GLN A 85 27.16 9.91 -2.29
CA GLN A 85 28.27 10.86 -2.27
C GLN A 85 28.82 11.04 -0.85
N THR A 86 27.96 11.34 0.13
CA THR A 86 28.38 11.50 1.54
C THR A 86 29.01 10.21 2.09
N LYS A 87 28.48 9.05 1.71
CA LYS A 87 29.07 7.76 2.08
C LYS A 87 30.49 7.61 1.53
N ASN A 88 30.71 7.92 0.25
CA ASN A 88 32.03 7.80 -0.37
C ASN A 88 33.03 8.77 0.27
N GLU A 89 32.61 10.00 0.55
CA GLU A 89 33.43 11.00 1.26
C GLU A 89 33.84 10.50 2.66
N MET A 90 32.91 9.96 3.44
CA MET A 90 33.24 9.38 4.75
C MET A 90 34.20 8.18 4.64
N VAL A 91 34.04 7.34 3.62
CA VAL A 91 34.96 6.21 3.38
C VAL A 91 36.37 6.70 3.07
N ASP A 92 36.51 7.74 2.25
CA ASP A 92 37.82 8.30 1.92
C ASP A 92 38.46 9.02 3.12
N GLN A 93 37.65 9.72 3.92
CA GLN A 93 38.11 10.28 5.21
C GLN A 93 38.60 9.18 6.17
N MET A 94 37.89 8.05 6.26
CA MET A 94 38.30 6.92 7.09
C MET A 94 39.61 6.28 6.60
N LYS A 95 39.82 6.18 5.29
CA LYS A 95 41.10 5.68 4.73
C LYS A 95 42.26 6.62 5.08
N ALA A 96 42.07 7.92 4.91
CA ALA A 96 43.11 8.90 5.26
C ALA A 96 43.45 8.87 6.75
N LEU A 97 42.44 8.76 7.63
CA LEU A 97 42.63 8.57 9.07
C LEU A 97 43.43 7.30 9.37
N ARG A 98 43.13 6.19 8.70
CA ARG A 98 43.87 4.94 8.85
C ARG A 98 45.34 5.06 8.43
N GLU A 99 45.61 5.64 7.27
CA GLU A 99 46.98 5.84 6.76
C GLU A 99 47.79 6.74 7.70
N SER A 100 47.18 7.81 8.22
CA SER A 100 47.83 8.69 9.19
C SER A 100 48.14 7.98 10.51
N ALA A 101 47.27 7.06 10.96
CA ALA A 101 47.55 6.22 12.12
C ALA A 101 48.71 5.25 11.85
N GLU A 102 48.71 4.56 10.70
CA GLU A 102 49.79 3.62 10.31
C GLU A 102 51.16 4.33 10.18
N LEU A 103 51.19 5.56 9.66
CA LEU A 103 52.38 6.42 9.63
C LEU A 103 52.88 6.80 11.03
N PHE A 104 51.96 7.17 11.93
CA PHE A 104 52.29 7.50 13.33
C PHE A 104 52.89 6.29 14.07
N PHE A 105 52.37 5.08 13.83
CA PHE A 105 52.95 3.86 14.40
C PHE A 105 54.33 3.53 13.82
N SER A 106 54.54 3.74 12.50
CA SER A 106 55.83 3.47 11.83
C SER A 106 56.97 4.40 12.29
N GLN A 107 56.64 5.63 12.74
CA GLN A 107 57.64 6.56 13.28
C GLN A 107 58.08 6.21 14.72
N ASN A 108 57.23 5.51 15.47
CA ASN A 108 57.52 5.10 16.86
C ASN A 108 58.27 3.76 16.97
N GLU A 109 58.41 3.00 15.88
CA GLU A 109 59.10 1.68 15.87
C GLU A 109 60.64 1.78 15.74
N LYS A 110 61.21 2.99 15.58
CA LYS A 110 62.67 3.20 15.47
C LYS A 110 63.40 3.37 16.80
N GLN A 111 62.74 3.15 17.94
CA GLN A 111 63.40 3.05 19.25
C GLN A 111 63.56 1.56 19.60
N PRO A 112 64.76 1.08 19.99
CA PRO A 112 64.95 -0.32 20.33
C PRO A 112 64.11 -0.66 21.58
N GLU A 113 63.11 -1.50 21.38
CA GLU A 113 62.22 -1.99 22.44
C GLU A 113 63.01 -2.80 23.48
N GLY A 114 63.12 -2.27 24.70
CA GLY A 114 63.46 -3.08 25.87
C GLY A 114 62.32 -4.06 26.19
N PRO A 115 62.59 -5.18 26.87
CA PRO A 115 61.61 -6.27 27.10
C PRO A 115 60.33 -5.85 27.85
N GLN A 116 60.27 -4.64 28.41
CA GLN A 116 59.08 -4.10 29.08
C GLN A 116 58.11 -3.36 28.11
N SER A 117 58.54 -2.87 26.95
CA SER A 117 57.65 -2.12 26.03
C SER A 117 56.77 -3.02 25.18
N ASN A 118 57.23 -4.23 24.87
CA ASN A 118 56.52 -5.17 24.00
C ASN A 118 55.20 -5.69 24.64
N LEU A 119 55.16 -5.80 25.98
CA LEU A 119 53.94 -6.12 26.73
C LEU A 119 52.90 -4.99 26.69
N GLN A 120 53.35 -3.73 26.76
CA GLN A 120 52.49 -2.54 26.70
C GLN A 120 51.85 -2.37 25.31
N ILE A 121 52.65 -2.54 24.25
CA ILE A 121 52.21 -2.42 22.85
C ILE A 121 51.25 -3.55 22.46
N HIS A 122 51.50 -4.78 22.93
CA HIS A 122 50.58 -5.90 22.71
C HIS A 122 49.25 -5.70 23.44
N PHE A 123 49.29 -5.11 24.65
CA PHE A 123 48.09 -4.76 25.40
C PHE A 123 47.27 -3.68 24.69
N GLU A 124 47.87 -2.57 24.23
CA GLU A 124 47.17 -1.52 23.49
C GLU A 124 46.64 -1.99 22.12
N LYS A 125 47.40 -2.81 21.37
CA LYS A 125 46.92 -3.42 20.12
C LYS A 125 45.73 -4.36 20.35
N ASN A 126 45.72 -5.11 21.45
CA ASN A 126 44.57 -5.94 21.84
C ASN A 126 43.38 -5.11 22.31
N GLN A 127 43.60 -3.98 22.98
CA GLN A 127 42.54 -3.01 23.31
C GLN A 127 41.94 -2.40 22.03
N LEU A 128 42.76 -1.99 21.05
CA LEU A 128 42.31 -1.46 19.75
C LEU A 128 41.57 -2.51 18.90
N LYS A 129 42.01 -3.78 18.90
CA LYS A 129 41.28 -4.88 18.25
C LYS A 129 39.93 -5.13 18.92
N LYS A 130 39.88 -5.07 20.24
CA LYS A 130 38.65 -5.21 21.01
C LYS A 130 37.69 -4.04 20.77
N THR A 131 38.20 -2.81 20.72
CA THR A 131 37.43 -1.62 20.34
C THR A 131 37.00 -1.67 18.87
N GLN A 132 37.79 -2.26 17.96
CA GLN A 132 37.40 -2.48 16.56
C GLN A 132 36.31 -3.56 16.43
N GLU A 133 36.35 -4.66 17.21
CA GLU A 133 35.26 -5.64 17.23
C GLU A 133 33.99 -5.10 17.89
N GLU A 134 34.13 -4.31 18.97
CA GLU A 134 33.01 -3.62 19.63
C GLU A 134 32.39 -2.52 18.73
N THR A 135 33.20 -1.75 18.01
CA THR A 135 32.71 -0.74 17.04
C THR A 135 32.19 -1.35 15.73
N VAL A 136 32.71 -2.48 15.25
CA VAL A 136 32.11 -3.24 14.14
C VAL A 136 30.73 -3.80 14.52
N THR A 137 30.52 -4.10 15.80
CA THR A 137 29.20 -4.48 16.33
C THR A 137 28.26 -3.28 16.41
N GLU A 138 28.77 -2.07 16.65
CA GLU A 138 27.99 -0.82 16.69
C GLU A 138 27.68 -0.26 15.28
N VAL A 139 28.57 -0.44 14.30
CA VAL A 139 28.35 -0.05 12.88
C VAL A 139 27.37 -1.00 12.17
N GLN A 140 27.08 -2.18 12.73
CA GLN A 140 26.00 -3.07 12.27
C GLN A 140 24.60 -2.63 12.72
N GLN A 141 24.47 -1.55 13.49
CA GLN A 141 23.19 -1.13 14.07
C GLN A 141 22.56 0.10 13.39
N PHE A 142 22.65 0.19 12.06
CA PHE A 142 21.48 0.63 11.30
C PHE A 142 20.65 -0.60 10.95
N LYS A 143 20.18 -1.32 11.97
CA LYS A 143 19.23 -2.42 11.76
C LYS A 143 17.91 -1.78 11.34
N THR A 144 17.74 -1.62 10.04
CA THR A 144 16.49 -1.17 9.42
C THR A 144 15.35 -2.01 9.98
N VAL A 145 14.25 -1.37 10.39
CA VAL A 145 13.09 -2.09 10.92
C VAL A 145 12.65 -3.13 9.88
N PRO A 146 12.50 -4.42 10.25
CA PRO A 146 12.16 -5.47 9.29
C PRO A 146 10.88 -5.15 8.52
N SER A 147 10.81 -5.48 7.22
CA SER A 147 9.64 -5.15 6.41
C SER A 147 8.40 -5.98 6.73
N ASP A 148 8.61 -7.19 7.24
CA ASP A 148 7.58 -8.19 7.51
C ASP A 148 8.13 -9.30 8.42
N CYS A 149 7.23 -10.21 8.84
CA CYS A 149 7.56 -11.34 9.70
C CYS A 149 8.53 -12.36 9.06
N ARG A 150 8.65 -12.38 7.73
CA ARG A 150 9.58 -13.30 7.05
C ARG A 150 11.02 -12.80 7.15
N VAL A 151 11.23 -11.50 7.08
CA VAL A 151 12.54 -10.90 7.38
C VAL A 151 12.94 -11.20 8.82
N ILE A 152 12.01 -10.99 9.77
CA ILE A 152 12.23 -11.30 11.19
C ILE A 152 12.63 -12.78 11.38
N GLN A 153 11.94 -13.71 10.73
CA GLN A 153 12.26 -15.14 10.82
C GLN A 153 13.66 -15.46 10.26
N LYS A 154 14.05 -14.85 9.13
CA LYS A 154 15.38 -15.02 8.54
C LYS A 154 16.50 -14.48 9.42
N GLU A 155 16.21 -13.50 10.26
CA GLU A 155 17.13 -13.00 11.28
C GLU A 155 17.26 -13.93 12.50
N GLY A 156 16.55 -15.05 12.52
CA GLY A 156 16.65 -16.09 13.56
C GLY A 156 15.58 -16.02 14.65
N TYR A 157 14.65 -15.06 14.58
CA TYR A 157 13.53 -14.97 15.52
C TYR A 157 12.41 -15.94 15.12
N ASN A 158 12.34 -17.08 15.80
CA ASN A 158 11.43 -18.18 15.45
C ASN A 158 10.25 -18.37 16.43
N THR A 159 10.00 -17.40 17.30
CA THR A 159 8.88 -17.43 18.26
C THR A 159 7.66 -16.69 17.69
N CYS A 160 6.47 -17.26 17.81
CA CYS A 160 5.24 -16.53 17.49
C CYS A 160 5.03 -15.40 18.50
N GLY A 161 4.55 -14.24 18.04
CA GLY A 161 4.33 -13.10 18.92
C GLY A 161 4.17 -11.78 18.19
N THR A 162 4.09 -10.69 18.95
CA THR A 162 4.00 -9.34 18.40
C THR A 162 5.39 -8.79 18.08
N TYR A 163 5.58 -8.31 16.85
CA TYR A 163 6.82 -7.70 16.37
C TYR A 163 6.55 -6.35 15.73
N ARG A 164 7.57 -5.48 15.75
CA ARG A 164 7.53 -4.19 15.03
C ARG A 164 8.05 -4.39 13.61
N ILE A 165 7.27 -3.98 12.63
CA ILE A 165 7.65 -3.99 11.21
C ILE A 165 7.48 -2.62 10.57
N GLN A 166 8.17 -2.41 9.46
CA GLN A 166 8.01 -1.25 8.59
C GLN A 166 7.99 -1.70 7.13
N PRO A 167 6.81 -1.98 6.55
CA PRO A 167 6.69 -2.27 5.14
C PRO A 167 7.32 -1.16 4.30
N LYS A 168 7.93 -1.50 3.16
CA LYS A 168 8.66 -0.55 2.32
C LYS A 168 7.81 0.65 1.85
N ILE A 169 6.50 0.41 1.67
CA ILE A 169 5.52 1.43 1.25
C ILE A 169 5.03 2.29 2.41
N SER A 170 5.35 1.93 3.65
CA SER A 170 4.88 2.62 4.86
C SER A 170 5.97 3.54 5.40
N LEU A 171 5.62 4.80 5.60
CA LEU A 171 6.48 5.77 6.29
C LEU A 171 6.59 5.49 7.78
N GLU A 172 5.57 4.87 8.36
CA GLU A 172 5.49 4.56 9.78
C GLU A 172 5.71 3.06 10.03
N ASN A 173 6.32 2.75 11.17
CA ASN A 173 6.41 1.39 11.68
C ASN A 173 5.25 1.11 12.64
N PHE A 174 4.80 -0.14 12.67
CA PHE A 174 3.68 -0.58 13.50
C PHE A 174 3.88 -2.00 14.00
N LEU A 175 3.08 -2.40 14.97
CA LEU A 175 3.13 -3.73 15.57
C LEU A 175 2.24 -4.70 14.81
N VAL A 176 2.72 -5.91 14.55
CA VAL A 176 1.98 -7.00 13.92
C VAL A 176 2.16 -8.29 14.70
N TRP A 177 1.19 -9.19 14.63
CA TRP A 177 1.40 -10.56 15.08
C TRP A 177 2.09 -11.38 13.99
N CYS A 178 3.20 -12.02 14.36
CA CYS A 178 3.94 -12.94 13.52
C CYS A 178 3.70 -14.37 13.96
N ASP A 179 3.27 -15.22 13.03
CA ASP A 179 3.28 -16.67 13.21
C ASP A 179 4.53 -17.26 12.58
N MET A 180 5.42 -17.74 13.44
CA MET A 180 6.71 -18.31 13.10
C MET A 180 6.68 -19.85 13.06
N SER A 181 5.53 -20.47 13.31
CA SER A 181 5.39 -21.91 13.49
C SER A 181 4.59 -22.58 12.38
N THR A 182 3.46 -21.97 11.98
CA THR A 182 2.51 -22.59 11.06
C THR A 182 3.11 -22.67 9.65
N LYS A 183 3.15 -23.88 9.09
CA LYS A 183 3.57 -24.14 7.69
C LYS A 183 4.91 -23.48 7.34
N GLY A 184 5.89 -23.59 8.22
CA GLY A 184 7.23 -23.02 8.01
C GLY A 184 7.38 -21.57 8.45
N GLY A 185 6.34 -20.94 9.00
CA GLY A 185 6.42 -19.64 9.67
C GLY A 185 6.69 -18.44 8.76
N GLY A 186 7.00 -17.30 9.41
CA GLY A 186 7.22 -16.02 8.74
C GLY A 186 5.94 -15.41 8.19
N TRP A 187 4.79 -15.67 8.83
CA TRP A 187 3.49 -15.13 8.43
C TRP A 187 3.19 -13.84 9.18
N THR A 188 2.91 -12.78 8.44
CA THR A 188 2.37 -11.52 8.98
C THR A 188 0.85 -11.58 9.00
N TYR A 189 0.23 -11.42 10.16
CA TYR A 189 -1.22 -11.42 10.25
C TYR A 189 -1.79 -10.05 9.86
N VAL A 190 -2.76 -10.05 8.96
CA VAL A 190 -3.46 -8.85 8.46
C VAL A 190 -4.90 -8.80 8.98
N LEU A 191 -5.54 -9.96 9.09
CA LEU A 191 -6.92 -10.12 9.53
C LEU A 191 -7.08 -11.43 10.29
N ASN A 192 -7.71 -11.40 11.47
CA ASN A 192 -8.09 -12.59 12.22
C ASN A 192 -9.51 -12.46 12.79
N ARG A 193 -10.27 -13.56 12.72
CA ARG A 193 -11.54 -13.73 13.44
C ARG A 193 -11.55 -15.11 14.06
N PHE A 194 -11.85 -15.19 15.34
CA PHE A 194 -11.91 -16.48 16.04
C PHE A 194 -13.15 -16.59 16.95
N ASP A 195 -13.59 -15.53 17.62
CA ASP A 195 -14.72 -15.56 18.58
C ASP A 195 -15.90 -14.63 18.23
N GLY A 196 -15.71 -13.68 17.32
CA GLY A 196 -16.73 -12.70 16.96
C GLY A 196 -16.95 -11.58 17.99
N SER A 197 -16.06 -11.42 18.97
CA SER A 197 -16.15 -10.35 19.99
C SER A 197 -15.94 -8.96 19.40
N GLN A 198 -15.17 -8.85 18.32
CA GLN A 198 -14.88 -7.60 17.65
C GLN A 198 -15.98 -7.19 16.66
N ASN A 199 -16.45 -5.94 16.74
CA ASN A 199 -17.35 -5.37 15.74
C ASN A 199 -16.56 -4.95 14.47
N PHE A 200 -17.07 -5.32 13.30
CA PHE A 200 -16.51 -4.97 11.99
C PHE A 200 -17.45 -4.06 11.18
N TYR A 201 -18.67 -3.79 11.66
CA TYR A 201 -19.54 -2.82 11.04
C TYR A 201 -19.09 -1.41 11.45
N LEU A 202 -17.97 -0.97 10.87
CA LEU A 202 -17.30 0.30 11.16
C LEU A 202 -17.20 1.14 9.88
N ASN A 203 -17.00 2.45 10.06
CA ASN A 203 -16.81 3.36 8.94
C ASN A 203 -15.41 3.23 8.30
N TRP A 204 -15.24 3.86 7.14
CA TRP A 204 -13.98 3.80 6.37
C TRP A 204 -12.75 4.26 7.16
N THR A 205 -12.89 5.26 8.03
CA THR A 205 -11.77 5.78 8.83
C THR A 205 -11.18 4.69 9.73
N HIS A 206 -12.01 3.86 10.36
CA HIS A 206 -11.53 2.76 11.20
C HIS A 206 -10.81 1.70 10.37
N TYR A 207 -11.34 1.36 9.18
CA TYR A 207 -10.69 0.43 8.28
C TYR A 207 -9.33 0.92 7.77
N LYS A 208 -9.19 2.24 7.58
CA LYS A 208 -7.92 2.85 7.17
C LYS A 208 -6.89 2.90 8.29
N GLN A 209 -7.32 3.15 9.52
CA GLN A 209 -6.43 3.28 10.69
C GLN A 209 -6.11 1.93 11.35
N GLY A 210 -6.93 0.91 11.11
CA GLY A 210 -6.92 -0.34 11.87
C GLY A 210 -7.76 -0.24 13.13
N PHE A 211 -8.30 -1.38 13.59
CA PHE A 211 -9.11 -1.49 14.80
C PHE A 211 -9.01 -2.91 15.38
N GLY A 212 -9.16 -3.06 16.69
CA GLY A 212 -9.03 -4.34 17.38
C GLY A 212 -8.03 -4.27 18.54
N ASN A 213 -7.85 -5.37 19.26
CA ASN A 213 -6.92 -5.44 20.38
C ASN A 213 -5.61 -6.11 19.94
N PHE A 214 -4.48 -5.45 20.22
CA PHE A 214 -3.14 -5.95 19.89
C PHE A 214 -2.39 -6.61 21.06
N GLN A 215 -3.00 -6.68 22.23
CA GLN A 215 -2.32 -7.10 23.46
C GLN A 215 -2.77 -8.47 23.98
N GLU A 216 -3.83 -9.03 23.42
CA GLU A 216 -4.40 -10.29 23.87
C GLU A 216 -4.65 -11.20 22.68
N ASN A 217 -4.40 -12.50 22.86
CA ASN A 217 -4.66 -13.61 21.93
C ASN A 217 -6.16 -13.74 21.49
N THR A 218 -6.93 -12.68 21.59
CA THR A 218 -8.38 -12.63 21.60
C THR A 218 -8.98 -11.66 20.56
N GLY A 219 -8.28 -11.35 19.46
CA GLY A 219 -8.92 -10.84 18.23
C GLY A 219 -8.13 -9.76 17.50
N TRP A 220 -7.62 -10.08 16.31
CA TRP A 220 -6.65 -9.22 15.59
C TRP A 220 -7.19 -8.66 14.27
N ILE A 221 -7.01 -7.37 14.01
CA ILE A 221 -6.96 -6.80 12.65
C ILE A 221 -6.00 -5.59 12.60
N TRP A 222 -5.05 -5.61 11.68
CA TRP A 222 -4.45 -4.40 11.09
C TRP A 222 -4.69 -4.46 9.59
N ILE A 223 -5.62 -3.66 9.09
CA ILE A 223 -5.70 -3.37 7.66
C ILE A 223 -5.00 -2.03 7.45
N ILE A 224 -3.87 -2.06 6.75
CA ILE A 224 -3.30 -0.85 6.18
C ILE A 224 -3.57 -0.90 4.69
N PHE A 225 -4.52 -0.08 4.24
CA PHE A 225 -4.56 0.37 2.86
C PHE A 225 -3.85 1.73 2.82
N THR A 226 -2.57 1.76 2.45
CA THR A 226 -1.93 3.01 2.04
C THR A 226 -2.20 3.22 0.55
N ASN A 227 -2.59 4.45 0.23
CA ASN A 227 -2.99 4.96 -1.09
C ASN A 227 -1.83 4.97 -2.08
#